data_AF-A0A3D3DAY8-F1
#
_entry.id   AF-A0A3D3DAY8-F1
#
_cell.length_a   1.000
_cell.length_b   1.000
_cell.length_c   1.000
_cell.angle_alpha   90.00
_cell.angle_beta   90.00
_cell.angle_gamma   90.00
#
_symmetry.space_group_name_H-M   'P 1'
#
loop_
_entity.id
_entity.type
_entity.pdbx_description
1 polymer ?
#
loop_
_entity_poly.entity_id
_entity_poly.type
_entity_poly.pdbx_seq_one_letter_code
_entity_poly.pdbx_strand_id
1 'polypeptide(L)'
;MNSFWQAVLRVFSPENLILWWGKFITIIIILVVAKIALSVINKLIEKSLTPLKKSKNYKKRISRANTLIPLLQSVSKYVIYFITGVIVLRELGIDTTAIIASAGVVGLAIGFGAQSLVKDVISGAFLLFEGVISVGDSINVGEHSGTVEVIG
;
A
#
# COMPACT_ATOMS: atom_id res chain seq x y z
N MET A 1 38.85 -32.32 17.36
CA MET A 1 37.44 -31.85 17.44
C MET A 1 37.20 -30.96 16.22
N ASN A 2 36.35 -31.39 15.29
CA ASN A 2 36.20 -30.77 13.96
C ASN A 2 35.75 -29.30 14.07
N SER A 3 36.22 -28.44 13.17
CA SER A 3 35.87 -27.00 13.09
C SER A 3 34.37 -26.74 13.10
N PHE A 4 33.56 -27.68 12.60
CA PHE A 4 32.10 -27.67 12.65
C PHE A 4 31.53 -27.64 14.08
N TRP A 5 32.02 -28.50 14.97
CA TRP A 5 31.51 -28.57 16.35
C TRP A 5 31.85 -27.31 17.15
N GLN A 6 32.98 -26.67 16.86
CA GLN A 6 33.32 -25.38 17.47
C GLN A 6 32.45 -24.23 16.95
N ALA A 7 32.06 -24.26 15.67
CA ALA A 7 31.11 -23.29 15.11
C ALA A 7 29.71 -23.45 15.73
N VAL A 8 29.24 -24.70 15.87
CA VAL A 8 27.96 -25.02 16.55
C VAL A 8 27.99 -24.56 18.00
N LEU A 9 29.04 -24.89 18.76
CA LEU A 9 29.15 -24.50 20.17
C LEU A 9 29.28 -22.98 20.37
N ARG A 10 29.86 -22.25 19.40
CA ARG A 10 29.86 -20.77 19.41
C ARG A 10 28.47 -20.20 19.14
N VAL A 11 27.67 -20.79 18.26
CA VAL A 11 26.28 -20.35 18.01
C VAL A 11 25.40 -20.58 19.24
N PHE A 12 25.63 -21.68 19.98
CA PHE A 12 24.90 -22.06 21.18
C PHE A 12 25.56 -21.60 22.49
N SER A 13 26.44 -20.60 22.44
CA SER A 13 27.00 -20.02 23.68
C SER A 13 25.94 -19.20 24.43
N PRO A 14 26.01 -19.13 25.79
CA PRO A 14 25.00 -18.46 26.62
C PRO A 14 24.73 -17.00 26.25
N GLU A 15 25.75 -16.27 25.77
CA GLU A 15 25.60 -14.89 25.30
C GLU A 15 24.79 -14.77 24.00
N ASN A 16 24.88 -15.76 23.11
CA ASN A 16 24.15 -15.76 21.84
C ASN A 16 22.69 -16.16 22.04
N LEU A 17 22.38 -17.04 23.00
CA LEU A 17 21.01 -17.47 23.29
C LEU A 17 20.06 -16.29 23.59
N ILE A 18 20.53 -15.27 24.30
CA ILE A 18 19.75 -14.05 24.60
C ILE A 18 19.47 -13.25 23.32
N LEU A 19 20.45 -13.15 22.41
CA LEU A 19 20.31 -12.45 21.13
C LEU A 19 19.34 -13.16 20.19
N TRP A 20 19.41 -14.49 20.10
CA TRP A 20 18.47 -15.30 19.31
C TRP A 20 17.04 -15.18 19.84
N TRP A 21 16.86 -15.16 21.16
CA TRP A 21 15.56 -14.93 21.79
C TRP A 21 15.00 -13.53 21.50
N GLY A 22 15.85 -12.50 21.58
CA GLY A 22 15.47 -11.13 21.23
C GLY A 22 15.00 -11.01 19.77
N LYS A 23 15.76 -11.57 18.82
CA LYS A 23 15.37 -11.60 17.40
C LYS A 23 14.04 -12.32 17.16
N PHE A 24 13.81 -13.43 17.86
CA PHE A 24 12.55 -14.17 17.74
C PHE A 24 11.34 -13.35 18.22
N ILE A 25 11.47 -12.65 19.36
CA ILE A 25 10.43 -11.73 19.83
C ILE A 25 10.18 -10.61 18.81
N THR A 26 11.25 -9.99 18.29
CA THR A 26 11.15 -8.92 17.30
C THR A 26 10.41 -9.38 16.05
N ILE A 27 10.73 -10.57 15.54
CA ILE A 27 10.05 -11.17 14.38
C ILE A 27 8.55 -11.37 14.68
N ILE A 28 8.19 -11.88 15.86
CA ILE A 28 6.78 -12.02 16.26
C ILE A 28 6.07 -10.66 16.28
N ILE A 29 6.69 -9.63 16.86
CA ILE A 29 6.14 -8.28 16.91
C ILE A 29 5.90 -7.74 15.49
N ILE A 30 6.87 -7.91 14.59
CA ILE A 30 6.76 -7.51 13.18
C ILE A 30 5.56 -8.20 12.50
N LEU A 31 5.40 -9.50 12.71
CA LEU A 31 4.27 -10.25 12.14
C LEU A 31 2.91 -9.81 12.71
N VAL A 32 2.85 -9.49 14.00
CA VAL A 32 1.64 -8.95 14.65
C VAL A 32 1.30 -7.59 14.07
N VAL A 33 2.27 -6.68 13.96
CA VAL A 33 2.08 -5.35 13.36
C VAL A 33 1.61 -5.46 11.92
N ALA A 34 2.23 -6.34 11.11
CA ALA A 34 1.81 -6.59 9.74
C ALA A 34 0.35 -7.08 9.65
N LYS A 35 -0.04 -8.01 10.53
CA LYS A 35 -1.43 -8.52 10.59
C LYS A 35 -2.42 -7.42 10.99
N ILE A 36 -2.05 -6.57 11.95
CA ILE A 36 -2.87 -5.42 12.37
C ILE A 36 -3.03 -4.44 11.21
N ALA A 37 -1.93 -4.08 10.52
CA ALA A 37 -1.96 -3.19 9.37
C ALA A 37 -2.89 -3.71 8.26
N LEU A 38 -2.78 -5.00 7.92
CA LEU A 38 -3.68 -5.64 6.95
C LEU A 38 -5.14 -5.60 7.39
N SER A 39 -5.41 -5.85 8.67
CA SER A 39 -6.77 -5.79 9.21
C SER A 39 -7.35 -4.37 9.14
N VAL A 40 -6.56 -3.36 9.49
CA VAL A 40 -6.97 -1.95 9.43
C VAL A 40 -7.26 -1.55 7.98
N ILE A 41 -6.35 -1.84 7.05
CA ILE A 41 -6.54 -1.51 5.63
C ILE A 41 -7.77 -2.20 5.05
N ASN A 42 -7.93 -3.51 5.27
CA ASN A 42 -9.08 -4.24 4.79
C ASN A 42 -10.39 -3.66 5.35
N LYS A 43 -10.41 -3.29 6.64
CA LYS A 43 -11.57 -2.62 7.27
C LYS A 43 -11.83 -1.23 6.69
N LEU A 44 -10.81 -0.43 6.41
CA LEU A 44 -10.98 0.91 5.82
C LEU A 44 -11.52 0.84 4.39
N ILE A 45 -11.02 -0.12 3.60
CA ILE A 45 -11.50 -0.38 2.24
C ILE A 45 -12.96 -0.83 2.28
N GLU A 46 -13.32 -1.78 3.16
CA GLU A 46 -14.69 -2.26 3.32
C GLU A 46 -15.64 -1.18 3.84
N LYS A 47 -15.18 -0.36 4.80
CA LYS A 47 -15.97 0.72 5.39
C LYS A 47 -16.30 1.81 4.38
N SER A 48 -15.42 2.11 3.42
CA SER A 48 -15.70 3.08 2.34
C SER A 48 -16.87 2.69 1.44
N LEU A 49 -17.37 1.45 1.54
CA LEU A 49 -18.47 0.93 0.72
C LEU A 49 -19.74 0.64 1.50
N THR A 50 -19.66 0.62 2.83
CA THR A 50 -20.83 0.50 3.70
C THR A 50 -21.90 1.60 3.49
N PRO A 51 -21.57 2.87 3.14
CA PRO A 51 -22.61 3.84 2.80
C PRO A 51 -23.41 3.49 1.52
N LEU A 52 -22.91 2.57 0.68
CA LEU A 52 -23.58 2.17 -0.56
C LEU A 52 -24.69 1.13 -0.35
N LYS A 53 -24.71 0.40 0.77
CA LYS A 53 -25.69 -0.66 1.08
C LYS A 53 -27.13 -0.17 1.31
N LYS A 54 -27.34 1.13 1.52
CA LYS A 54 -28.67 1.73 1.79
C LYS A 54 -29.33 2.44 0.59
N SER A 55 -28.71 2.47 -0.59
CA SER A 55 -29.21 3.25 -1.75
C SER A 55 -30.01 2.42 -2.77
N LYS A 56 -31.09 2.98 -3.33
CA LYS A 56 -31.92 2.38 -4.41
C LYS A 56 -31.12 1.93 -5.65
N ASN A 57 -29.92 2.48 -5.86
CA ASN A 57 -28.98 2.15 -6.97
C ASN A 57 -27.87 1.15 -6.59
N TYR A 58 -28.06 0.40 -5.49
CA TYR A 58 -27.11 -0.57 -4.93
C TYR A 58 -26.53 -1.53 -5.98
N LYS A 59 -27.37 -2.14 -6.84
CA LYS A 59 -26.91 -3.10 -7.86
C LYS A 59 -25.92 -2.52 -8.89
N LYS A 60 -26.06 -1.25 -9.31
CA LYS A 60 -25.20 -0.62 -10.31
C LYS A 60 -23.86 -0.13 -9.73
N ARG A 61 -23.86 0.33 -8.47
CA ARG A 61 -22.63 0.75 -7.75
C ARG A 61 -21.82 -0.45 -7.22
N ILE A 62 -22.49 -1.55 -6.83
CA ILE A 62 -21.83 -2.81 -6.45
C ILE A 62 -20.98 -3.39 -7.58
N SER A 63 -21.50 -3.40 -8.82
CA SER A 63 -20.81 -4.07 -9.92
C SER A 63 -19.43 -3.46 -10.21
N ARG A 64 -19.25 -2.15 -10.04
CA ARG A 64 -17.95 -1.45 -10.17
C ARG A 64 -17.06 -1.63 -8.93
N ALA A 65 -17.67 -1.68 -7.75
CA ALA A 65 -16.93 -1.85 -6.51
C ALA A 65 -16.36 -3.27 -6.37
N ASN A 66 -17.10 -4.29 -6.82
CA ASN A 66 -16.72 -5.71 -6.69
C ASN A 66 -15.40 -6.08 -7.36
N THR A 67 -14.88 -5.28 -8.29
CA THR A 67 -13.59 -5.52 -8.94
C THR A 67 -12.47 -4.65 -8.36
N LEU A 68 -12.75 -3.38 -8.05
CA LEU A 68 -11.74 -2.47 -7.50
C LEU A 68 -11.34 -2.82 -6.05
N ILE A 69 -12.28 -3.29 -5.24
CA ILE A 69 -12.02 -3.60 -3.83
C ILE A 69 -11.04 -4.76 -3.67
N PRO A 70 -11.27 -5.94 -4.31
CA PRO A 70 -10.32 -7.04 -4.16
C PRO A 70 -8.96 -6.72 -4.76
N LEU A 71 -8.90 -5.87 -5.80
CA LEU A 71 -7.64 -5.39 -6.37
C LEU A 71 -6.85 -4.56 -5.34
N LEU A 72 -7.46 -3.55 -4.71
CA LEU A 72 -6.80 -2.73 -3.68
C LEU A 72 -6.36 -3.55 -2.46
N GLN A 73 -7.21 -4.49 -2.02
CA GLN A 73 -6.87 -5.41 -0.93
C GLN A 73 -5.67 -6.31 -1.30
N SER A 74 -5.64 -6.82 -2.54
CA SER A 74 -4.54 -7.67 -3.02
C SER A 74 -3.23 -6.89 -3.15
N VAL A 75 -3.27 -5.69 -3.74
CA VAL A 75 -2.09 -4.81 -3.85
C VAL A 75 -1.54 -4.47 -2.46
N SER A 76 -2.42 -4.05 -1.53
CA SER A 76 -2.02 -3.74 -0.15
C SER A 76 -1.39 -4.94 0.56
N LYS A 77 -1.96 -6.15 0.33
CA LYS A 77 -1.42 -7.40 0.87
C LYS A 77 -0.03 -7.71 0.36
N TYR A 78 0.20 -7.59 -0.95
CA TYR A 78 1.52 -7.83 -1.54
C TYR A 78 2.57 -6.84 -1.03
N VAL A 79 2.23 -5.56 -0.95
CA VAL A 79 3.13 -4.52 -0.43
C VAL A 79 3.51 -4.78 1.03
N ILE A 80 2.54 -5.10 1.89
CA ILE A 80 2.82 -5.37 3.31
C ILE A 80 3.66 -6.63 3.47
N TYR A 81 3.37 -7.70 2.74
CA TYR A 81 4.19 -8.91 2.80
C TYR A 81 5.61 -8.68 2.31
N PHE A 82 5.79 -7.89 1.26
CA PHE A 82 7.11 -7.51 0.78
C PHE A 82 7.90 -6.77 1.87
N ILE A 83 7.32 -5.71 2.45
CA ILE A 83 7.97 -4.92 3.52
C ILE A 83 8.27 -5.80 4.73
N THR A 84 7.30 -6.61 5.17
CA THR A 84 7.45 -7.53 6.31
C THR A 84 8.58 -8.52 6.06
N GLY A 85 8.62 -9.13 4.87
CA GLY A 85 9.66 -10.06 4.47
C GLY A 85 11.05 -9.42 4.49
N VAL A 86 11.19 -8.20 3.95
CA VAL A 86 12.44 -7.44 3.99
C VAL A 86 12.89 -7.17 5.42
N ILE A 87 12.00 -6.73 6.31
CA ILE A 87 12.36 -6.47 7.72
C ILE A 87 12.78 -7.76 8.42
N VAL A 88 12.07 -8.87 8.18
CA VAL A 88 12.43 -10.19 8.75
C VAL A 88 13.81 -10.65 8.25
N LEU A 89 14.11 -10.51 6.95
CA LEU A 89 15.43 -10.84 6.39
C LEU A 89 16.55 -10.04 7.07
N ARG A 90 16.30 -8.74 7.34
CA ARG A 90 17.25 -7.88 8.06
C ARG A 90 17.51 -8.37 9.49
N GLU A 91 16.48 -8.80 10.22
CA GLU A 91 16.63 -9.38 11.56
C GLU A 91 17.45 -10.68 11.55
N LEU A 92 17.30 -11.48 10.49
CA LEU A 92 18.11 -12.68 10.26
C LEU A 92 19.57 -12.39 9.89
N GLY A 93 19.95 -11.11 9.74
CA GLY A 93 21.31 -10.68 9.41
C GLY A 93 21.62 -10.67 7.92
N ILE A 94 20.59 -10.76 7.06
CA ILE A 94 20.74 -10.63 5.61
C ILE A 94 20.74 -9.15 5.25
N ASP A 95 21.70 -8.72 4.42
CA ASP A 95 21.72 -7.36 3.90
C ASP A 95 20.58 -7.15 2.90
N THR A 96 19.68 -6.23 3.24
CA THR A 96 18.51 -5.90 2.43
C THR A 96 18.68 -4.65 1.60
N THR A 97 19.86 -4.02 1.62
CA THR A 97 20.17 -2.79 0.88
C THR A 97 19.89 -2.97 -0.61
N ALA A 98 20.33 -4.07 -1.21
CA ALA A 98 20.08 -4.37 -2.63
C ALA A 98 18.59 -4.56 -2.93
N ILE A 99 17.85 -5.23 -2.04
CA ILE A 99 16.41 -5.47 -2.21
C ILE A 99 15.65 -4.14 -2.16
N ILE A 100 15.94 -3.30 -1.16
CA ILE A 100 15.32 -1.98 -1.00
C ILE A 100 15.67 -1.07 -2.18
N ALA A 101 16.93 -1.07 -2.63
CA ALA A 101 17.35 -0.30 -3.81
C ALA A 101 16.56 -0.71 -5.06
N SER A 102 16.42 -2.02 -5.30
CA SER A 102 15.64 -2.54 -6.44
C SER A 102 14.15 -2.21 -6.34
N ALA A 103 13.58 -2.29 -5.15
CA ALA A 103 12.19 -1.89 -4.89
C ALA A 103 11.97 -0.41 -5.16
N GLY A 104 12.97 0.43 -4.86
CA GLY A 104 12.97 1.85 -5.22
C GLY A 104 12.84 2.07 -6.73
N VAL A 105 13.65 1.39 -7.54
CA VAL A 105 13.60 1.52 -9.02
C VAL A 105 12.25 1.04 -9.58
N VAL A 106 11.74 -0.09 -9.09
CA VAL A 106 10.41 -0.60 -9.47
C VAL A 106 9.31 0.39 -9.06
N GLY A 107 9.41 0.95 -7.86
CA GLY A 107 8.50 1.98 -7.35
C GLY A 107 8.50 3.23 -8.23
N LEU A 108 9.67 3.68 -8.70
CA LEU A 108 9.78 4.79 -9.64
C LEU A 108 9.11 4.47 -10.98
N ALA A 109 9.32 3.28 -11.53
CA ALA A 109 8.68 2.86 -12.78
C ALA A 109 7.14 2.86 -12.67
N ILE A 110 6.60 2.33 -11.56
CA ILE A 110 5.16 2.37 -11.27
C ILE A 110 4.69 3.82 -11.11
N GLY A 111 5.46 4.65 -10.40
CA GLY A 111 5.16 6.07 -10.19
C GLY A 111 5.09 6.87 -11.50
N PHE A 112 6.01 6.62 -12.44
CA PHE A 112 5.96 7.21 -13.77
C PHE A 112 4.76 6.71 -14.58
N GLY A 113 4.38 5.43 -14.44
CA GLY A 113 3.16 4.91 -15.05
C GLY A 113 1.87 5.54 -14.53
N ALA A 114 1.88 6.02 -13.27
CA ALA A 114 0.73 6.67 -12.63
C ALA A 114 0.79 8.22 -12.69
N GLN A 115 1.79 8.81 -13.33
CA GLN A 115 2.07 10.25 -13.27
C GLN A 115 0.92 11.11 -13.81
N SER A 116 0.31 10.72 -14.93
CA SER A 116 -0.83 11.46 -15.51
C SER A 116 -2.02 11.48 -14.57
N LEU A 117 -2.36 10.33 -13.97
CA LEU A 117 -3.45 10.24 -13.00
C LEU A 117 -3.24 11.19 -11.81
N VAL A 118 -2.02 11.23 -11.27
CA VAL A 118 -1.69 12.15 -10.16
C VAL A 118 -1.85 13.61 -10.60
N LYS A 119 -1.36 13.95 -11.80
CA LYS A 119 -1.52 15.29 -12.37
C LYS A 119 -3.00 15.67 -12.51
N ASP A 120 -3.82 14.77 -13.01
CA ASP A 120 -5.25 15.02 -13.26
C ASP A 120 -6.01 15.23 -11.95
N VAL A 121 -5.74 14.39 -10.93
CA VAL A 121 -6.36 14.52 -9.60
C VAL A 121 -5.99 15.86 -8.94
N ILE A 122 -4.71 16.24 -8.99
CA ILE A 122 -4.25 17.51 -8.42
C ILE A 122 -4.87 18.68 -9.17
N SER A 123 -4.84 18.65 -10.51
CA SER A 123 -5.38 19.73 -11.35
C SER A 123 -6.89 19.89 -11.11
N GLY A 124 -7.63 18.79 -11.06
CA GLY A 124 -9.06 18.80 -10.75
C GLY A 124 -9.33 19.36 -9.35
N ALA A 125 -8.54 18.97 -8.34
CA ALA A 125 -8.67 19.52 -7.00
C ALA A 125 -8.43 21.04 -6.98
N PHE A 126 -7.36 21.53 -7.63
CA PHE A 126 -7.07 22.97 -7.70
C PHE A 126 -8.17 23.77 -8.38
N LEU A 127 -8.71 23.28 -9.51
CA LEU A 127 -9.83 23.93 -10.20
C LEU A 127 -11.05 24.11 -9.27
N LEU A 128 -11.30 23.16 -8.38
CA LEU A 128 -12.39 23.23 -7.41
C LEU A 128 -12.07 24.12 -6.21
N PHE A 129 -10.84 24.06 -5.70
CA PHE A 129 -10.42 24.91 -4.58
C PHE A 129 -10.37 26.39 -4.96
N GLU A 130 -9.98 26.71 -6.19
CA GLU A 130 -9.93 28.09 -6.70
C GLU A 130 -11.28 28.59 -7.22
N GLY A 131 -12.28 27.72 -7.36
CA GLY A 131 -13.61 28.09 -7.85
C GLY A 131 -13.61 28.52 -9.32
N VAL A 132 -12.66 28.05 -10.12
CA VAL A 132 -12.51 28.42 -11.54
C VAL A 132 -13.63 27.83 -12.40
N ILE A 133 -14.21 26.70 -11.96
CA ILE A 133 -15.35 26.06 -12.60
C ILE A 133 -16.41 25.67 -11.56
N SER A 134 -17.66 25.98 -11.85
CA SER A 134 -18.84 25.59 -11.06
C SER A 134 -19.84 24.84 -11.92
N VAL A 135 -20.65 23.99 -11.28
CA VAL A 135 -21.76 23.32 -11.96
C VAL A 135 -22.76 24.39 -12.43
N GLY A 136 -23.08 24.38 -13.72
CA GLY A 136 -23.90 25.39 -14.38
C GLY A 136 -23.11 26.45 -15.15
N ASP A 137 -21.78 26.51 -15.00
CA ASP A 137 -20.97 27.43 -15.79
C ASP A 137 -20.91 26.99 -17.26
N SER A 138 -21.08 27.94 -18.18
CA SER A 138 -20.77 27.73 -19.58
C SER A 138 -19.28 27.99 -19.81
N ILE A 139 -18.57 26.95 -20.20
CA ILE A 139 -17.11 26.97 -20.36
C ILE A 139 -16.73 26.55 -21.78
N ASN A 140 -15.57 27.01 -22.22
CA ASN A 140 -14.95 26.58 -23.47
C ASN A 140 -13.60 25.93 -23.17
N VAL A 141 -13.40 24.70 -23.62
CA VAL A 141 -12.18 23.91 -23.41
C VAL A 141 -11.63 23.52 -24.78
N GLY A 142 -10.61 24.25 -25.24
CA GLY A 142 -10.07 24.10 -26.59
C GLY A 142 -11.13 24.46 -27.65
N GLU A 143 -11.47 23.50 -28.51
CA GLU A 143 -12.47 23.66 -29.58
C GLU A 143 -13.91 23.30 -29.12
N HIS A 144 -14.11 23.00 -27.83
CA HIS A 144 -15.36 22.42 -27.32
C HIS A 144 -16.01 23.36 -26.29
N SER A 145 -17.19 23.87 -26.64
CA SER A 145 -18.02 24.72 -25.76
C SER A 145 -19.21 23.93 -25.18
N GLY A 146 -19.52 24.14 -23.91
CA GLY A 146 -20.66 23.49 -23.25
C GLY A 146 -20.93 24.04 -21.86
N THR A 147 -21.88 23.43 -21.16
CA THR A 147 -22.21 23.78 -19.77
C THR A 147 -21.79 22.66 -18.83
N VAL A 148 -21.18 23.00 -17.70
CA VAL A 148 -20.74 22.03 -16.69
C VAL A 148 -21.95 21.39 -16.02
N GLU A 149 -22.22 20.12 -16.31
CA GLU A 149 -23.32 19.38 -15.70
C GLU A 149 -22.91 18.70 -14.38
N VAL A 150 -21.72 18.13 -14.32
CA VAL A 150 -21.21 17.37 -13.17
C VAL A 150 -19.70 17.56 -13.04
N ILE A 151 -19.23 17.65 -11.80
CA ILE A 151 -17.82 17.58 -11.45
C ILE A 151 -17.63 16.34 -10.58
N GLY A 152 -16.76 15.42 -10.99
CA GLY A 152 -16.50 14.17 -10.26
C GLY A 152 -15.41 13.31 -10.84
#